data_AF-A0A9E4CYA3-F1
#
_entry.id   AF-A0A9E4CYA3-F1
#
_cell.length_a   1.000
_cell.length_b   1.000
_cell.length_c   1.000
_cell.angle_alpha   90.00
_cell.angle_beta   90.00
_cell.angle_gamma   90.00
#
_symmetry.space_group_name_H-M   'P 1'
#
loop_
_entity.id
_entity.type
_entity.pdbx_description
1 polymer ?
#
loop_
_entity_poly.entity_id
_entity_poly.type
_entity_poly.pdbx_seq_one_letter_code
_entity_poly.pdbx_strand_id
1 'polypeptide(L)'
;MESDEWRRTAACRDTDPDLFFPVGTTGPAIEQIANAKAVCNQCESKAACLEFAIATNQDSGIWGGTSEEERRQLRKKYNNRARRTA
;
A
#
# COMPACT_ATOMS: atom_id res chain seq x y z
N MET A 1 13.03 -9.24 17.14
CA MET A 1 12.70 -8.82 15.75
C MET A 1 11.21 -9.03 15.57
N GLU A 2 10.40 -8.04 15.96
CA GLU A 2 8.93 -8.08 15.91
C GLU A 2 8.37 -7.00 14.98
N SER A 3 9.06 -6.74 13.87
CA SER A 3 8.72 -5.62 12.96
C SER A 3 7.78 -6.03 11.82
N ASP A 4 7.47 -7.32 11.70
CA ASP A 4 6.75 -7.92 10.56
C ASP A 4 5.52 -8.75 10.95
N GLU A 5 5.07 -8.69 12.21
CA GLU A 5 3.89 -9.44 12.65
C GLU A 5 2.63 -9.03 11.87
N TRP A 6 2.53 -7.75 11.51
CA TRP A 6 1.46 -7.21 10.67
C TRP A 6 1.42 -7.85 9.27
N ARG A 7 2.55 -8.35 8.74
CA ARG A 7 2.58 -9.11 7.48
C ARG A 7 1.98 -10.50 7.64
N ARG A 8 2.02 -11.06 8.87
CA ARG A 8 1.41 -12.36 9.18
C ARG A 8 -0.10 -12.29 9.32
N THR A 9 -0.66 -11.11 9.55
CA THR A 9 -2.11 -10.88 9.61
C THR A 9 -2.64 -10.17 8.37
N ALA A 10 -1.79 -9.95 7.35
CA ALA A 10 -2.18 -9.28 6.13
C ALA A 10 -3.08 -10.17 5.26
N ALA A 11 -4.30 -9.70 5.00
CA ALA A 11 -5.27 -10.39 4.15
C ALA A 11 -4.79 -10.59 2.71
N CYS A 12 -3.87 -9.75 2.22
CA CYS A 12 -3.33 -9.84 0.86
C CYS A 12 -2.50 -11.11 0.61
N ARG A 13 -2.03 -11.80 1.65
CA ARG A 13 -1.27 -13.04 1.53
C ARG A 13 -2.11 -14.20 1.00
N ASP A 14 -3.41 -14.20 1.29
CA ASP A 14 -4.33 -15.26 0.87
C ASP A 14 -4.99 -14.94 -0.49
N THR A 15 -4.50 -13.90 -1.17
CA THR A 15 -4.97 -13.44 -2.47
C THR A 15 -3.86 -13.45 -3.51
N ASP A 16 -4.22 -13.32 -4.78
CA ASP A 16 -3.27 -13.30 -5.88
C ASP A 16 -2.29 -12.11 -5.77
N PRO A 17 -0.96 -12.33 -5.68
CA PRO A 17 0.02 -11.26 -5.63
C PRO A 17 0.00 -10.39 -6.89
N ASP A 18 -0.36 -10.92 -8.07
CA ASP A 18 -0.40 -10.16 -9.32
C ASP A 18 -1.46 -9.06 -9.28
N LEU A 19 -2.50 -9.22 -8.45
CA LEU A 19 -3.53 -8.21 -8.23
C LEU A 19 -2.96 -6.91 -7.65
N PHE A 20 -1.89 -7.00 -6.87
CA PHE A 20 -1.24 -5.86 -6.23
C PHE A 20 -0.17 -5.22 -7.11
N PHE A 21 0.18 -5.82 -8.25
CA PHE A 21 1.16 -5.31 -9.21
C PHE A 21 0.54 -5.18 -10.61
N PRO A 22 -0.48 -4.31 -10.78
CA PRO A 22 -1.12 -4.11 -12.07
C PRO A 22 -0.15 -3.55 -13.10
N VAL A 23 -0.18 -4.09 -14.32
CA VAL A 23 0.62 -3.60 -15.44
C VAL A 23 -0.12 -2.46 -16.13
N GLY A 24 0.28 -1.23 -15.81
CA GLY A 24 -0.31 0.00 -16.38
C GLY A 24 -1.39 0.63 -15.48
N THR A 25 -2.00 1.71 -15.96
CA THR A 25 -2.99 2.50 -15.21
C THR A 25 -4.32 2.66 -15.95
N THR A 26 -4.49 1.98 -17.08
CA THR A 26 -5.66 2.10 -17.96
C THR A 26 -6.33 0.74 -18.21
N GLY A 27 -7.63 0.77 -18.49
CA GLY A 27 -8.40 -0.44 -18.83
C GLY A 27 -8.42 -1.47 -17.70
N PRO A 28 -7.98 -2.73 -17.94
CA PRO A 28 -8.01 -3.82 -16.95
C PRO A 28 -7.26 -3.50 -15.65
N ALA A 29 -6.24 -2.65 -15.70
CA ALA A 29 -5.49 -2.24 -14.53
C ALA A 29 -6.36 -1.48 -13.51
N ILE A 30 -7.38 -0.74 -13.96
CA ILE A 30 -8.28 0.00 -13.06
C ILE A 30 -9.09 -0.98 -12.21
N GLU A 31 -9.59 -2.07 -12.81
CA GLU A 31 -10.32 -3.12 -12.09
C GLU A 31 -9.40 -3.87 -11.12
N GLN A 32 -8.17 -4.19 -11.53
CA GLN A 32 -7.17 -4.79 -10.64
C GLN A 32 -6.88 -3.89 -9.43
N ILE A 33 -6.71 -2.58 -9.67
CA ILE A 33 -6.48 -1.60 -8.59
C ILE A 33 -7.69 -1.54 -7.65
N ALA A 34 -8.90 -1.51 -8.18
CA ALA A 34 -10.12 -1.48 -7.39
C ALA A 34 -10.26 -2.73 -6.52
N ASN A 35 -10.00 -3.91 -7.10
CA ASN A 35 -10.06 -5.19 -6.41
C ASN A 35 -8.99 -5.30 -5.31
N ALA A 36 -7.74 -4.93 -5.59
CA ALA A 36 -6.68 -4.89 -4.58
C ALA A 36 -7.02 -3.93 -3.43
N LYS A 37 -7.57 -2.75 -3.75
CA LYS A 37 -8.03 -1.79 -2.73
C LYS A 37 -9.15 -2.35 -1.87
N ALA A 38 -10.08 -3.12 -2.46
CA ALA A 38 -11.14 -3.79 -1.70
C ALA A 38 -10.57 -4.78 -0.69
N VAL A 39 -9.58 -5.60 -1.08
CA VAL A 39 -8.86 -6.50 -0.16
C VAL A 39 -8.14 -5.71 0.93
N CYS A 40 -7.41 -4.66 0.57
CA CYS A 40 -6.73 -3.81 1.55
C CYS A 40 -7.69 -3.16 2.55
N ASN A 41 -8.92 -2.84 2.17
CA ASN A 41 -9.92 -2.25 3.07
C ASN A 41 -10.45 -3.22 4.13
N GLN A 42 -10.38 -4.52 3.86
CA GLN A 42 -10.76 -5.56 4.82
C GLN A 42 -9.57 -6.01 5.68
N CYS A 43 -8.37 -5.50 5.40
CA CYS A 43 -7.15 -5.88 6.09
C CYS A 43 -6.94 -5.04 7.35
N GLU A 44 -6.82 -5.70 8.50
CA GLU A 44 -6.54 -5.04 9.79
C GLU A 44 -5.15 -4.39 9.82
N SER A 45 -4.17 -4.97 9.11
CA SER A 45 -2.80 -4.43 9.04
C SER A 45 -2.61 -3.33 7.98
N LYS A 46 -3.69 -2.80 7.40
CA LYS A 46 -3.64 -1.73 6.38
C LYS A 46 -2.79 -0.53 6.81
N ALA A 47 -2.93 -0.08 8.05
CA ALA A 47 -2.20 1.08 8.58
C ALA A 47 -0.69 0.83 8.66
N ALA A 48 -0.29 -0.29 9.28
CA ALA A 48 1.12 -0.69 9.38
C ALA A 48 1.74 -0.92 7.99
N CYS A 49 0.99 -1.53 7.06
CA CYS A 49 1.39 -1.73 5.67
C CYS A 49 1.67 -0.41 4.95
N LEU A 50 0.79 0.59 5.11
CA LEU A 50 0.97 1.91 4.52
C LEU A 50 2.19 2.63 5.09
N GLU A 51 2.36 2.60 6.40
CA GLU A 51 3.49 3.23 7.07
C GLU A 51 4.81 2.61 6.62
N PHE A 52 4.88 1.28 6.58
CA PHE A 52 6.03 0.55 6.06
C PHE A 52 6.34 0.94 4.61
N ALA A 53 5.32 0.99 3.74
CA ALA A 53 5.50 1.33 2.33
C ALA A 53 6.01 2.76 2.13
N ILE A 54 5.54 3.72 2.94
CA ILE A 54 6.02 5.11 2.91
C ILE A 54 7.44 5.20 3.46
N ALA A 55 7.73 4.55 4.59
CA ALA A 55 9.02 4.60 5.26
C ALA A 55 10.15 3.93 4.46
N THR A 56 9.85 2.79 3.82
CA THR A 56 10.82 2.04 3.00
C THR A 56 10.83 2.43 1.53
N ASN A 57 10.00 3.41 1.16
CA ASN A 57 9.94 3.93 -0.19
C ASN A 57 9.56 2.87 -1.25
N GLN A 58 8.56 2.04 -0.97
CA GLN A 58 8.01 1.11 -1.96
C GLN A 58 7.36 1.93 -3.08
N ASP A 59 7.91 1.91 -4.28
CA ASP A 59 7.38 2.65 -5.43
C ASP A 59 6.35 1.82 -6.19
N SER A 60 6.56 0.52 -6.33
CA SER A 60 5.76 -0.34 -7.18
C SER A 60 4.59 -1.00 -6.43
N GLY A 61 3.45 -1.14 -7.10
CA GLY A 61 2.29 -1.89 -6.63
C GLY A 61 1.41 -1.18 -5.58
N ILE A 62 0.46 -1.94 -5.04
CA ILE A 62 -0.60 -1.45 -4.14
C ILE A 62 -0.27 -1.85 -2.70
N TRP A 63 -0.14 -0.85 -1.84
CA TRP A 63 0.23 -1.02 -0.43
C TRP A 63 -0.72 -0.26 0.46
N GLY A 64 -1.22 -0.88 1.54
CA GLY A 64 -2.10 -0.22 2.50
C GLY A 64 -3.35 0.42 1.88
N GLY A 65 -3.84 -0.12 0.76
CA GLY A 65 -4.98 0.41 0.00
C GLY A 65 -4.65 1.66 -0.83
N THR A 66 -3.38 1.91 -1.14
CA THR A 66 -2.92 3.02 -1.95
C THR A 66 -2.18 2.52 -3.19
N SER A 67 -2.47 3.11 -4.34
CA SER A 67 -1.68 2.90 -5.56
C SER A 67 -0.33 3.60 -5.45
N GLU A 68 0.59 3.27 -6.36
CA GLU A 68 1.87 3.98 -6.52
C GLU A 68 1.68 5.51 -6.54
N GLU A 69 0.75 6.00 -7.36
CA GLU A 69 0.54 7.43 -7.54
C GLU A 69 -0.02 8.10 -6.27
N GLU A 70 -0.99 7.46 -5.61
CA GLU A 70 -1.53 7.92 -4.33
C GLU A 70 -0.46 7.95 -3.24
N ARG A 71 0.37 6.90 -3.17
CA ARG A 71 1.47 6.80 -2.20
C ARG A 71 2.53 7.86 -2.46
N ARG A 72 2.83 8.18 -3.71
CA ARG A 72 3.73 9.29 -4.09
C ARG A 72 3.22 10.63 -3.57
N GLN A 73 1.90 10.87 -3.63
CA GLN A 73 1.28 12.07 -3.05
C GLN A 73 1.30 12.05 -1.52
N LEU A 74 1.01 10.91 -0.90
CA LEU A 74 1.04 10.74 0.56
C LEU A 74 2.44 10.94 1.13
N ARG A 75 3.49 10.43 0.48
CA ARG A 75 4.89 10.61 0.88
C ARG A 75 5.27 12.09 0.96
N LYS A 76 4.81 12.92 0.00
CA LYS A 76 5.02 14.38 0.06
C LYS A 76 4.40 14.99 1.32
N LYS A 77 3.17 14.59 1.67
CA LYS A 77 2.48 15.05 2.88
C LYS A 77 3.17 14.55 4.16
N TYR A 78 3.60 13.28 4.17
CA TYR A 78 4.29 12.65 5.28
C TYR A 78 5.61 13.35 5.60
N ASN A 79 6.43 13.61 4.58
CA ASN A 79 7.69 14.35 4.74
C ASN A 79 7.46 15.79 5.25
N ASN A 80 6.38 16.44 4.82
CA ASN A 80 6.02 17.76 5.34
C ASN A 80 5.60 17.72 6.82
N ARG A 81 4.93 16.66 7.27
CA ARG A 81 4.55 16.48 8.67
C ARG A 81 5.78 16.15 9.53
N ALA A 82 6.64 15.24 9.08
CA ALA A 82 7.90 14.94 9.76
C ALA A 82 8.76 16.20 9.95
N ARG A 83 8.86 17.05 8.93
CA ARG A 83 9.57 18.35 8.99
C ARG A 83 8.95 19.40 9.92
N ARG A 84 7.65 19.29 10.22
CA ARG A 84 6.96 20.22 11.14
C ARG A 84 7.05 19.81 12.61
N THR A 85 7.51 18.58 12.86
CA THR A 85 7.64 18.01 14.21
C THR A 85 9.11 17.99 14.67
N ALA A 86 10.02 18.46 13.82
CA ALA A 86 11.44 18.69 14.08
C ALA A 86 11.70 20.19 14.18
#